data_AF-T0MFC7-F1
#
_entry.id   AF-T0MFC7-F1
#
_cell.length_a   1.000
_cell.length_b   1.000
_cell.length_c   1.000
_cell.angle_alpha   90.00
_cell.angle_beta   90.00
_cell.angle_gamma   90.00
#
_symmetry.space_group_name_H-M   'P 1'
#
loop_
_entity.id
_entity.type
_entity.pdbx_description
1 polymer ?
#
loop_
_entity_poly.entity_id
_entity_poly.type
_entity_poly.pdbx_seq_one_letter_code
_entity_poly.pdbx_strand_id
1 'polypeptide(L)'
;MKKIFVSLGGRVLDIEKYNDPQKNSLALTSVISQIDCVEKHNDEAMKNEIQKISSLYLTWKYYIEKEYKIYKSLNKFNFDKDRDLLVGDAWVRTDDLNRLKRMSESSENSDWNFAFEKIEICEDVPPSSFKLCKYVETFQDLVNVYGLPSYGEINPGIFMIFLFPMLFGVMFGDVFHGTLLVLISMYFIKHAKKLKKKFKSIEMLIDGRYVMFLCGLCSILFGFLYSDFSAFSINLFGSRIANRTNDFDIYPFGIDPAWHEAANNMEFTNSVKMKLSLVIGFLHMGLGICISIFNCLYFKNTVDLLCVVIPQAIAYVAFFGYLIFLILFKWLTIDLNVRNPSLISTYVLMFTSPFEIKDQIYPGQMFVQLILLCLIFLSFPWMLLVKPIYLIKKNRVKNKEYTDLWMNQGIHMVEFGIGLISNSSSYLRLWAVSLAHAQLTKVLVENTIKQDSILLQAALLPLFIAGTLTLLIGLEGLGACLHSLRLNWIEFNSKFYGGTGYKFEPLSFKEINED
;
A
#
# COMPACT_ATOMS: atom_id res chain seq x y z
N MET A 1 2.54 12.30 -74.48
CA MET A 1 1.97 11.02 -73.99
C MET A 1 2.99 10.19 -73.20
N LYS A 2 3.99 9.53 -73.80
CA LYS A 2 4.97 8.69 -73.03
C LYS A 2 5.65 9.41 -71.86
N LYS A 3 6.11 10.65 -72.05
CA LYS A 3 6.73 11.45 -70.98
C LYS A 3 5.79 11.79 -69.82
N ILE A 4 4.49 11.96 -70.08
CA ILE A 4 3.47 12.26 -69.06
C ILE A 4 3.17 10.99 -68.23
N PHE A 5 3.12 9.83 -68.88
CA PHE A 5 2.92 8.54 -68.20
C PHE A 5 4.09 8.17 -67.30
N VAL A 6 5.33 8.40 -67.75
CA VAL A 6 6.53 8.15 -66.95
C VAL A 6 6.63 9.12 -65.76
N SER A 7 6.23 10.39 -65.93
CA SER A 7 6.19 11.35 -64.80
C SER A 7 5.15 11.02 -63.74
N LEU A 8 4.13 10.21 -64.07
CA LEU A 8 3.12 9.70 -63.14
C LEU A 8 3.50 8.34 -62.53
N GLY A 9 4.74 7.88 -62.72
CA GLY A 9 5.22 6.59 -62.20
C GLY A 9 4.87 5.37 -63.08
N GLY A 10 4.28 5.57 -64.26
CA GLY A 10 3.99 4.50 -65.20
C GLY A 10 5.25 4.00 -65.91
N ARG A 11 5.47 2.68 -65.92
CA ARG A 11 6.51 2.04 -66.76
C ARG A 11 5.95 1.76 -68.15
N VAL A 12 6.54 2.36 -69.18
CA VAL A 12 6.15 2.13 -70.58
C VAL A 12 7.00 0.98 -71.14
N LEU A 13 6.34 -0.07 -71.62
CA LEU A 13 6.98 -1.21 -72.28
C LEU A 13 6.79 -1.09 -73.79
N ASP A 14 7.88 -1.15 -74.57
CA ASP A 14 7.83 -1.10 -76.03
C ASP A 14 7.60 -2.52 -76.60
N ILE A 15 6.37 -2.83 -76.98
CA ILE A 15 5.96 -4.16 -77.50
C ILE A 15 6.50 -4.42 -78.93
N GLU A 16 6.76 -3.37 -79.70
CA GLU A 16 7.17 -3.45 -81.12
C GLU A 16 8.60 -3.98 -81.35
N LYS A 17 9.45 -4.01 -80.32
CA LYS A 17 10.81 -4.59 -80.42
C LYS A 17 10.82 -6.13 -80.46
N TYR A 18 9.65 -6.75 -80.32
CA TYR A 18 9.50 -8.19 -80.09
C TYR A 18 8.72 -8.83 -81.24
N ASN A 19 9.41 -9.24 -82.31
CA ASN A 19 8.79 -9.84 -83.52
C ASN A 19 8.02 -11.14 -83.24
N ASP A 20 8.36 -11.88 -82.18
CA ASP A 20 7.68 -13.11 -81.76
C ASP A 20 7.11 -12.99 -80.33
N PRO A 21 5.83 -12.62 -80.14
CA PRO A 21 5.27 -12.39 -78.80
C PRO A 21 5.26 -13.67 -77.94
N GLN A 22 5.07 -14.84 -78.54
CA GLN A 22 5.06 -16.13 -77.83
C GLN A 22 6.45 -16.54 -77.32
N LYS A 23 7.49 -16.36 -78.14
CA LYS A 23 8.87 -16.71 -77.74
C LYS A 23 9.40 -15.79 -76.65
N ASN A 24 9.01 -14.52 -76.69
CA ASN A 24 9.40 -13.52 -75.70
C ASN A 24 8.62 -13.65 -74.38
N SER A 25 7.34 -14.05 -74.41
CA SER A 25 6.60 -14.36 -73.18
C SER A 25 7.15 -15.60 -72.48
N LEU A 26 7.58 -16.62 -73.24
CA LEU A 26 8.29 -17.79 -72.73
C LEU A 26 9.62 -17.40 -72.08
N ALA A 27 10.41 -16.53 -72.72
CA ALA A 27 11.67 -16.03 -72.17
C ALA A 27 11.48 -15.14 -70.93
N LEU A 28 10.43 -14.32 -70.88
CA LEU A 28 10.09 -13.56 -69.68
C LEU A 28 9.64 -14.47 -68.54
N THR A 29 8.85 -15.51 -68.84
CA THR A 29 8.40 -16.49 -67.83
C THR A 29 9.59 -17.26 -67.25
N SER A 30 10.60 -17.60 -68.05
CA SER A 30 11.82 -18.24 -67.54
C SER A 30 12.70 -17.29 -66.72
N VAL A 31 12.75 -16.00 -67.05
CA VAL A 31 13.45 -15.00 -66.22
C VAL A 31 12.71 -14.76 -64.91
N ILE A 32 11.37 -14.69 -64.93
CA ILE A 32 10.55 -14.57 -63.71
C ILE A 32 10.77 -15.79 -62.82
N SER A 33 10.77 -17.00 -63.37
CA SER A 33 11.01 -18.21 -62.56
C SER A 33 12.43 -18.26 -61.99
N GLN A 34 13.43 -17.73 -62.70
CA GLN A 34 14.77 -17.56 -62.16
C GLN A 34 14.81 -16.54 -61.03
N ILE A 35 14.15 -15.39 -61.17
CA ILE A 35 14.06 -14.37 -60.12
C ILE A 35 13.35 -14.94 -58.88
N ASP A 36 12.22 -15.64 -59.05
CA ASP A 36 11.50 -16.30 -57.96
C ASP A 36 12.37 -17.35 -57.25
N CYS A 37 13.20 -18.07 -58.00
CA CYS A 37 14.13 -19.04 -57.43
C CYS A 37 15.21 -18.35 -56.58
N VAL A 38 15.77 -17.24 -57.07
CA VAL A 38 16.75 -16.43 -56.33
C VAL A 38 16.12 -15.77 -55.10
N GLU A 39 14.91 -15.25 -55.21
CA GLU A 39 14.17 -14.64 -54.11
C GLU A 39 13.90 -15.66 -53.00
N LYS A 40 13.39 -16.86 -53.35
CA LYS A 40 13.20 -17.95 -52.40
C LYS A 40 14.49 -18.37 -51.71
N HIS A 41 15.59 -18.46 -52.47
CA HIS A 41 16.89 -18.79 -51.90
C HIS A 41 17.39 -17.72 -50.92
N ASN A 42 17.22 -16.44 -51.26
CA ASN A 42 17.57 -15.33 -50.38
C ASN A 42 16.69 -15.29 -49.12
N ASP A 43 15.40 -15.55 -49.24
CA ASP A 43 14.48 -15.63 -48.11
C ASP A 43 14.84 -16.79 -47.16
N GLU A 44 15.21 -17.94 -47.71
CA GLU A 44 15.70 -19.08 -46.92
C GLU A 44 17.02 -18.76 -46.23
N ALA A 45 17.97 -18.13 -46.93
CA ALA A 45 19.23 -17.68 -46.34
C ALA A 45 18.99 -16.67 -45.21
N MET A 46 18.10 -15.70 -45.42
CA MET A 46 17.74 -14.70 -44.41
C MET A 46 17.08 -15.35 -43.18
N LYS A 47 16.15 -16.29 -43.37
CA LYS A 47 15.52 -17.04 -42.27
C LYS A 47 16.55 -17.82 -41.46
N ASN A 48 17.50 -18.47 -42.13
CA ASN A 48 18.57 -19.21 -41.47
C ASN A 48 19.46 -18.28 -40.63
N GLU A 49 19.82 -17.11 -41.15
CA GLU A 49 20.61 -16.12 -40.40
C GLU A 49 19.83 -15.53 -39.21
N ILE A 50 18.55 -15.19 -39.40
CA ILE A 50 17.69 -14.72 -38.30
C ILE A 50 17.59 -15.79 -37.21
N GLN A 51 17.50 -17.06 -37.58
CA GLN A 51 17.41 -18.16 -36.61
C GLN A 51 18.71 -18.35 -35.83
N LYS A 52 19.87 -18.23 -36.50
CA LYS A 52 21.19 -18.23 -35.82
C LYS A 52 21.29 -17.07 -34.84
N ILE A 53 21.01 -15.83 -35.30
CA ILE A 53 21.07 -14.63 -34.47
C ILE A 53 20.10 -14.72 -33.29
N SER A 54 18.87 -15.19 -33.52
CA SER A 54 17.86 -15.34 -32.48
C SER A 54 18.32 -16.25 -31.33
N SER A 55 19.03 -17.34 -31.65
CA SER A 55 19.57 -18.24 -30.61
C SER A 55 20.74 -17.64 -29.82
N LEU A 56 21.56 -16.79 -30.44
CA LEU A 56 22.71 -16.15 -29.81
C LEU A 56 22.39 -14.82 -29.12
N TYR A 57 21.34 -14.13 -29.54
CA TYR A 57 20.99 -12.78 -29.11
C TYR A 57 20.87 -12.64 -27.58
N LEU A 58 20.17 -13.57 -26.93
CA LEU A 58 19.99 -13.56 -25.47
C LEU A 58 21.34 -13.67 -24.74
N THR A 59 22.26 -14.48 -25.28
CA THR A 59 23.59 -14.68 -24.71
C THR A 59 24.43 -13.42 -24.87
N TRP A 60 24.45 -12.82 -26.07
CA TRP A 60 25.20 -11.58 -26.31
C TRP A 60 24.67 -10.42 -25.48
N LYS A 61 23.36 -10.26 -25.39
CA LYS A 61 22.73 -9.24 -24.53
C LYS A 61 23.18 -9.39 -23.08
N TYR A 62 23.13 -10.62 -22.54
CA TYR A 62 23.59 -10.91 -21.17
C TYR A 62 25.06 -10.51 -20.95
N TYR A 63 25.96 -10.89 -21.87
CA TYR A 63 27.39 -10.54 -21.75
C TYR A 63 27.64 -9.04 -21.81
N ILE A 64 27.01 -8.34 -22.77
CA ILE A 64 27.16 -6.88 -22.92
C ILE A 64 26.64 -6.16 -21.68
N GLU A 65 25.48 -6.54 -21.14
CA GLU A 65 24.94 -5.93 -19.92
C GLU A 65 25.80 -6.20 -18.69
N LYS A 66 26.35 -7.41 -18.58
CA LYS A 66 27.30 -7.77 -17.52
C LYS A 66 28.56 -6.92 -17.58
N GLU A 67 29.20 -6.82 -18.75
CA GLU A 67 30.40 -5.99 -18.94
C GLU A 67 30.12 -4.52 -18.68
N TYR A 68 29.01 -4.00 -19.20
CA TYR A 68 28.58 -2.62 -18.94
C TYR A 68 28.44 -2.34 -17.44
N LYS A 69 27.79 -3.23 -16.67
CA LYS A 69 27.68 -3.08 -15.21
C LYS A 69 29.04 -3.12 -14.49
N ILE A 70 29.97 -3.96 -14.96
CA ILE A 70 31.34 -4.03 -14.41
C ILE A 70 32.07 -2.70 -14.66
N TYR A 71 32.13 -2.23 -15.90
CA TYR A 71 32.81 -0.98 -16.24
C TYR A 71 32.17 0.25 -15.57
N LYS A 72 30.83 0.29 -15.49
CA LYS A 72 30.13 1.35 -14.75
C LYS A 72 30.48 1.36 -13.27
N SER A 73 30.76 0.20 -12.69
CA SER A 73 31.18 0.08 -11.29
C SER A 73 32.65 0.48 -11.13
N LEU A 74 33.53 0.01 -12.02
CA LEU A 74 34.95 0.38 -12.05
C LEU A 74 35.15 1.90 -12.21
N ASN A 75 34.33 2.56 -13.02
CA ASN A 75 34.37 4.02 -13.18
C ASN A 75 34.04 4.81 -11.92
N LYS A 76 33.50 4.19 -10.86
CA LYS A 76 33.27 4.83 -9.56
C LYS A 76 34.48 4.77 -8.63
N PHE A 77 35.46 3.91 -8.93
CA PHE A 77 36.68 3.80 -8.15
C PHE A 77 37.66 4.89 -8.56
N ASN A 78 38.42 5.40 -7.58
CA ASN A 78 39.53 6.28 -7.82
C ASN A 78 40.77 5.44 -8.17
N PHE A 79 41.43 5.78 -9.27
CA PHE A 79 42.66 5.14 -9.69
C PHE A 79 43.87 5.92 -9.17
N ASP A 80 44.66 5.28 -8.32
CA ASP A 80 45.93 5.80 -7.84
C ASP A 80 47.06 5.36 -8.78
N LYS A 81 47.62 6.33 -9.52
CA LYS A 81 48.65 6.10 -10.55
C LYS A 81 49.99 5.65 -9.98
N ASP A 82 50.29 5.99 -8.73
CA ASP A 82 51.60 5.72 -8.15
C ASP A 82 51.74 4.27 -7.66
N ARG A 83 50.60 3.62 -7.37
CA ARG A 83 50.53 2.27 -6.79
C ARG A 83 49.79 1.26 -7.66
N ASP A 84 49.31 1.69 -8.84
CA ASP A 84 48.40 0.94 -9.70
C ASP A 84 47.23 0.31 -8.92
N LEU A 85 46.65 1.09 -7.98
CA LEU A 85 45.60 0.65 -7.07
C LEU A 85 44.27 1.33 -7.39
N LEU A 86 43.18 0.55 -7.40
CA LEU A 86 41.82 1.06 -7.44
C LEU A 86 41.28 1.15 -6.01
N VAL A 87 40.93 2.35 -5.56
CA VAL A 87 40.38 2.60 -4.22
C VAL A 87 38.93 3.08 -4.37
N GLY A 88 38.04 2.52 -3.56
CA GLY A 88 36.65 2.95 -3.55
C GLY A 88 35.94 2.53 -2.29
N ASP A 89 35.05 3.40 -1.84
CA ASP A 89 34.25 3.17 -0.64
C ASP A 89 32.95 2.48 -1.05
N ALA A 90 32.57 1.46 -0.28
CA ALA A 90 31.37 0.68 -0.55
C ALA A 90 30.63 0.34 0.73
N TRP A 91 29.31 0.48 0.68
CA TRP A 91 28.43 -0.01 1.72
C TRP A 91 28.34 -1.53 1.64
N VAL A 92 28.72 -2.19 2.73
CA VAL A 92 28.66 -3.65 2.86
C VAL A 92 27.88 -3.99 4.11
N ARG A 93 27.00 -4.98 3.99
CA ARG A 93 26.29 -5.53 5.14
C ARG A 93 27.27 -6.23 6.06
N THR A 94 27.18 -5.98 7.37
CA THR A 94 28.05 -6.59 8.37
C THR A 94 28.06 -8.12 8.31
N ASP A 95 26.92 -8.74 8.00
CA ASP A 95 26.77 -10.20 7.87
C ASP A 95 27.58 -10.78 6.71
N ASP A 96 27.77 -10.00 5.64
CA ASP A 96 28.42 -10.44 4.39
C ASP A 96 29.93 -10.17 4.40
N LEU A 97 30.46 -9.44 5.39
CA LEU A 97 31.90 -9.16 5.52
C LEU A 97 32.73 -10.45 5.60
N ASN A 98 32.27 -11.45 6.36
CA ASN A 98 32.97 -12.73 6.47
C ASN A 98 32.98 -13.50 5.15
N ARG A 99 31.93 -13.34 4.34
CA ARG A 99 31.85 -13.96 3.02
C ARG A 99 32.82 -13.30 2.05
N LEU A 100 32.94 -11.97 2.09
CA LEU A 100 33.89 -11.24 1.25
C LEU A 100 35.35 -11.59 1.58
N LYS A 101 35.70 -11.69 2.88
CA LYS A 101 37.05 -12.09 3.30
C LYS A 101 37.43 -13.50 2.80
N ARG A 102 36.51 -14.45 2.87
CA ARG A 102 36.75 -15.80 2.31
C ARG A 102 36.91 -15.77 0.79
N MET A 103 36.18 -14.89 0.10
CA MET A 103 36.31 -14.75 -1.34
C MET A 103 37.65 -14.12 -1.73
N SER A 104 38.17 -13.16 -0.96
CA SER A 104 39.51 -12.60 -1.21
C SER A 104 40.61 -13.62 -0.96
N GLU A 105 40.54 -14.40 0.13
CA GLU A 105 41.50 -15.48 0.40
C GLU A 105 41.51 -16.53 -0.73
N SER A 106 40.34 -16.87 -1.27
CA SER A 106 40.25 -17.78 -2.42
C SER A 106 40.80 -17.20 -3.73
N SER A 107 40.83 -15.86 -3.84
CA SER A 107 41.36 -15.16 -5.02
C SER A 107 42.86 -14.84 -4.92
N GLU A 108 43.53 -15.08 -3.79
CA GLU A 108 44.99 -14.92 -3.67
C GLU A 108 45.79 -15.82 -4.63
N ASN A 109 45.14 -16.85 -5.22
CA ASN A 109 45.71 -17.62 -6.33
C ASN A 109 45.64 -16.90 -7.70
N SER A 110 45.14 -15.66 -7.74
CA SER A 110 45.14 -14.79 -8.92
C SER A 110 45.99 -13.56 -8.65
N ASP A 111 46.52 -12.92 -9.71
CA ASP A 111 47.44 -11.77 -9.60
C ASP A 111 46.84 -10.52 -8.89
N TRP A 112 45.57 -10.56 -8.49
CA TRP A 112 44.84 -9.45 -7.90
C TRP A 112 44.54 -9.70 -6.40
N ASN A 113 45.15 -8.89 -5.54
CA ASN A 113 44.90 -8.91 -4.09
C ASN A 113 43.83 -7.89 -3.70
N PHE A 114 42.80 -8.34 -2.99
CA PHE A 114 41.76 -7.46 -2.45
C PHE A 114 41.99 -7.23 -0.96
N ALA A 115 42.16 -5.97 -0.56
CA ALA A 115 42.22 -5.57 0.85
C ALA A 115 40.94 -4.83 1.25
N PHE A 116 40.37 -5.19 2.40
CA PHE A 116 39.19 -4.52 2.94
C PHE A 116 39.54 -3.89 4.29
N GLU A 117 39.39 -2.57 4.38
CA GLU A 117 39.53 -1.82 5.63
C GLU A 117 38.16 -1.31 6.09
N LYS A 118 37.88 -1.44 7.38
CA LYS A 118 36.64 -0.92 7.96
C LYS A 118 36.86 0.56 8.28
N ILE A 119 36.19 1.43 7.54
CA ILE A 119 36.21 2.87 7.79
C ILE A 119 35.15 3.20 8.86
N GLU A 120 35.52 4.00 9.86
CA GLU A 120 34.56 4.56 10.83
C GLU A 120 33.87 5.78 10.22
N ILE A 121 32.55 5.70 10.09
CA ILE A 121 31.72 6.71 9.42
C ILE A 121 31.59 7.93 10.33
N CYS A 122 31.93 9.12 9.82
CA CYS A 122 31.76 10.38 10.56
C CYS A 122 30.51 11.19 10.16
N GLU A 123 30.07 11.15 8.89
CA GLU A 123 29.00 12.05 8.42
C GLU A 123 27.93 11.41 7.51
N ASP A 124 28.24 10.35 6.76
CA ASP A 124 27.30 9.79 5.78
C ASP A 124 26.22 8.89 6.41
N VAL A 125 24.98 9.07 5.98
CA VAL A 125 23.87 8.18 6.35
C VAL A 125 24.00 6.88 5.58
N PRO A 126 24.09 5.70 6.23
CA PRO A 126 24.17 4.42 5.54
C PRO A 126 22.84 4.04 4.86
N PRO A 127 22.86 3.20 3.81
CA PRO A 127 21.67 2.71 3.13
C PRO A 127 20.87 1.73 3.99
N SER A 128 19.56 1.71 3.78
CA SER A 128 18.65 0.76 4.45
C SER A 128 18.51 -0.53 3.66
N SER A 129 18.80 -1.66 4.29
CA SER A 129 18.67 -3.00 3.71
C SER A 129 17.79 -3.90 4.56
N PHE A 130 16.83 -4.59 3.93
CA PHE A 130 15.94 -5.54 4.59
C PHE A 130 16.19 -6.98 4.10
N LYS A 131 16.26 -7.92 5.04
CA LYS A 131 16.17 -9.36 4.73
C LYS A 131 14.69 -9.73 4.73
N LEU A 132 14.09 -9.81 3.55
CA LEU A 132 12.66 -10.07 3.38
C LEU A 132 12.44 -11.47 2.83
N CYS A 133 11.40 -12.13 3.32
CA CYS A 133 10.84 -13.29 2.63
C CYS A 133 9.96 -12.81 1.47
N LYS A 134 9.76 -13.64 0.45
CA LYS A 134 8.89 -13.33 -0.71
C LYS A 134 7.48 -12.85 -0.35
N TYR A 135 6.97 -13.27 0.81
CA TYR A 135 5.68 -12.83 1.34
C TYR A 135 5.72 -11.38 1.85
N VAL A 136 6.79 -11.01 2.57
CA VAL A 136 6.93 -9.68 3.17
C VAL A 136 7.36 -8.65 2.14
N GLU A 137 8.12 -9.08 1.12
CA GLU A 137 8.58 -8.24 0.01
C GLU A 137 7.44 -7.44 -0.64
N THR A 138 6.30 -8.08 -0.91
CA THR A 138 5.14 -7.41 -1.54
C THR A 138 4.56 -6.31 -0.65
N PHE A 139 4.58 -6.46 0.67
CA PHE A 139 4.15 -5.42 1.61
C PHE A 139 5.20 -4.34 1.77
N GLN A 140 6.48 -4.70 1.70
CA GLN A 140 7.57 -3.73 1.75
C GLN A 140 7.54 -2.82 0.52
N ASP A 141 7.25 -3.35 -0.67
CA ASP A 141 7.17 -2.54 -1.88
C ASP A 141 6.06 -1.49 -1.76
N LEU A 142 4.92 -1.82 -1.14
CA LEU A 142 3.86 -0.85 -0.83
C LEU A 142 4.33 0.26 0.13
N VAL A 143 5.22 -0.05 1.07
CA VAL A 143 5.82 0.95 1.96
C VAL A 143 6.84 1.81 1.21
N ASN A 144 7.69 1.18 0.41
CA ASN A 144 8.77 1.84 -0.34
C ASN A 144 8.24 2.91 -1.32
N VAL A 145 7.01 2.74 -1.82
CA VAL A 145 6.33 3.74 -2.66
C VAL A 145 6.07 5.05 -1.91
N TYR A 146 5.82 5.00 -0.59
CA TYR A 146 5.65 6.21 0.22
C TYR A 146 6.98 6.87 0.56
N GLY A 147 7.99 6.05 0.88
CA GLY A 147 9.35 6.48 1.14
C GLY A 147 10.21 5.31 1.59
N LEU A 148 11.50 5.56 1.82
CA LEU A 148 12.38 4.56 2.44
C LEU A 148 12.72 4.94 3.90
N PRO A 149 12.59 4.00 4.86
CA PRO A 149 12.96 4.24 6.25
C PRO A 149 14.44 4.60 6.36
N SER A 150 14.75 5.51 7.29
CA SER A 150 16.14 5.86 7.60
C SER A 150 16.84 4.69 8.29
N TYR A 151 18.17 4.69 8.26
CA TYR A 151 18.94 3.62 8.88
C TYR A 151 18.70 3.55 10.40
N GLY A 152 18.38 2.35 10.89
CA GLY A 152 18.11 2.10 12.30
C GLY A 152 16.68 2.46 12.75
N GLU A 153 15.84 3.03 11.88
CA GLU A 153 14.42 3.23 12.18
C GLU A 153 13.64 1.91 12.13
N ILE A 154 12.52 1.88 12.87
CA ILE A 154 11.60 0.75 12.85
C ILE A 154 10.92 0.68 11.48
N ASN A 155 10.97 -0.49 10.85
CA ASN A 155 10.34 -0.71 9.55
C ASN A 155 8.80 -0.76 9.68
N PRO A 156 8.04 0.16 9.06
CA PRO A 156 6.57 0.13 9.09
C PRO A 156 5.98 -1.08 8.35
N GLY A 157 6.73 -1.69 7.42
CA GLY A 157 6.28 -2.84 6.62
C GLY A 157 5.80 -4.03 7.46
N ILE A 158 6.39 -4.24 8.65
CA ILE A 158 6.00 -5.34 9.54
C ILE A 158 4.58 -5.13 10.08
N PHE A 159 4.25 -3.91 10.49
CA PHE A 159 2.90 -3.57 10.97
C PHE A 159 1.88 -3.57 9.84
N MET A 160 2.31 -3.13 8.64
CA MET A 160 1.47 -3.13 7.45
C MET A 160 0.93 -4.51 7.08
N ILE A 161 1.69 -5.58 7.30
CA ILE A 161 1.21 -6.95 7.03
C ILE A 161 -0.11 -7.23 7.76
N PHE A 162 -0.29 -6.70 8.97
CA PHE A 162 -1.48 -6.95 9.79
C PHE A 162 -2.52 -5.83 9.68
N LEU A 163 -2.08 -4.57 9.79
CA LEU A 163 -2.98 -3.41 9.87
C LEU A 163 -3.66 -3.13 8.53
N PHE A 164 -2.95 -3.25 7.41
CA PHE A 164 -3.51 -2.96 6.09
C PHE A 164 -4.68 -3.88 5.72
N PRO A 165 -4.55 -5.22 5.82
CA PRO A 165 -5.66 -6.14 5.55
C PRO A 165 -6.80 -6.02 6.55
N MET A 166 -6.52 -5.69 7.82
CA MET A 166 -7.56 -5.45 8.82
C MET A 166 -8.42 -4.24 8.43
N LEU A 167 -7.80 -3.10 8.12
CA LEU A 167 -8.52 -1.89 7.70
C LEU A 167 -9.31 -2.13 6.40
N PHE A 168 -8.75 -2.90 5.47
CA PHE A 168 -9.46 -3.33 4.27
C PHE A 168 -10.70 -4.17 4.63
N GLY A 169 -10.56 -5.15 5.52
CA GLY A 169 -11.67 -6.03 5.93
C GLY A 169 -12.82 -5.28 6.59
N VAL A 170 -12.53 -4.22 7.35
CA VAL A 170 -13.57 -3.35 7.96
C VAL A 170 -14.38 -2.62 6.89
N MET A 171 -13.72 -2.14 5.81
CA MET A 171 -14.36 -1.45 4.69
C MET A 171 -15.12 -2.42 3.77
N PHE A 172 -14.52 -3.57 3.47
CA PHE A 172 -15.01 -4.55 2.50
C PHE A 172 -15.47 -5.84 3.22
N GLY A 173 -16.25 -5.68 4.29
CA GLY A 173 -16.69 -6.80 5.12
C GLY A 173 -17.91 -7.50 4.51
N ASP A 174 -17.69 -8.52 3.69
CA ASP A 174 -18.72 -9.44 3.17
C ASP A 174 -18.11 -10.84 3.01
N VAL A 175 -18.79 -11.86 3.52
CA VAL A 175 -18.33 -13.25 3.44
C VAL A 175 -18.27 -13.74 1.99
N PHE A 176 -19.26 -13.39 1.16
CA PHE A 176 -19.33 -13.86 -0.22
C PHE A 176 -18.24 -13.23 -1.09
N HIS A 177 -18.10 -11.90 -1.06
CA HIS A 177 -17.04 -11.23 -1.82
C HIS A 177 -15.65 -11.57 -1.31
N GLY A 178 -15.48 -11.70 0.02
CA GLY A 178 -14.21 -12.12 0.63
C GLY A 178 -13.78 -13.51 0.20
N THR A 179 -14.69 -14.49 0.19
CA THR A 179 -14.39 -15.86 -0.31
C THR A 179 -14.02 -15.86 -1.79
N LEU A 180 -14.69 -15.07 -2.62
CA LEU A 180 -14.36 -14.93 -4.04
C LEU A 180 -12.96 -14.32 -4.23
N LEU A 181 -12.61 -13.30 -3.44
CA LEU A 181 -11.27 -12.69 -3.45
C LEU A 181 -10.17 -13.68 -3.03
N VAL A 182 -10.45 -14.54 -2.03
CA VAL A 182 -9.53 -15.63 -1.63
C VAL A 182 -9.35 -16.65 -2.76
N LEU A 183 -10.41 -17.01 -3.48
CA LEU A 183 -10.31 -17.93 -4.62
C LEU A 183 -9.48 -17.35 -5.77
N ILE A 184 -9.72 -16.07 -6.12
CA ILE A 184 -8.94 -15.37 -7.16
C ILE A 184 -7.46 -15.28 -6.77
N SER A 185 -7.17 -14.89 -5.53
CA SER A 185 -5.79 -14.77 -5.06
C SER A 185 -5.07 -16.12 -5.01
N MET A 186 -5.75 -17.19 -4.59
CA MET A 186 -5.20 -18.55 -4.62
C MET A 186 -4.88 -19.01 -6.04
N TYR A 187 -5.74 -18.67 -7.02
CA TYR A 187 -5.47 -18.92 -8.44
C TYR A 187 -4.21 -18.20 -8.93
N PHE A 188 -4.02 -16.92 -8.56
CA PHE A 188 -2.80 -16.17 -8.90
C PHE A 188 -1.56 -16.73 -8.22
N ILE A 189 -1.64 -17.20 -6.98
CA ILE A 189 -0.51 -17.84 -6.29
C ILE A 189 -0.09 -19.12 -7.03
N LYS A 190 -1.03 -19.94 -7.49
CA LYS A 190 -0.73 -21.20 -8.19
C LYS A 190 -0.15 -20.98 -9.59
N HIS A 191 -0.59 -19.95 -10.32
CA HIS A 191 -0.25 -19.74 -11.73
C HIS A 191 0.62 -18.49 -12.03
N ALA A 192 1.24 -17.89 -11.01
CA ALA A 192 1.97 -16.61 -11.10
C ALA A 192 2.91 -16.49 -12.31
N LYS A 193 3.81 -17.48 -12.52
CA LYS A 193 4.81 -17.43 -13.62
C LYS A 193 4.18 -17.45 -15.02
N LYS A 194 3.10 -18.22 -15.21
CA LYS A 194 2.40 -18.32 -16.51
C LYS A 194 1.58 -17.06 -16.79
N LEU A 195 0.98 -16.47 -15.75
CA LEU A 195 0.17 -15.25 -15.85
C LEU A 195 1.04 -14.02 -16.12
N LYS A 196 2.17 -13.87 -15.42
CA LYS A 196 3.10 -12.74 -15.61
C LYS A 196 3.60 -12.64 -17.05
N LYS A 197 3.88 -13.79 -17.68
CA LYS A 197 4.29 -13.84 -19.10
C LYS A 197 3.18 -13.51 -20.10
N LYS A 198 1.91 -13.79 -19.77
CA LYS A 198 0.77 -13.60 -20.69
C LYS A 198 0.14 -12.21 -20.61
N PHE A 199 0.05 -11.63 -19.42
CA PHE A 199 -0.68 -10.38 -19.19
C PHE A 199 0.20 -9.35 -18.48
N LYS A 200 0.93 -8.55 -19.25
CA LYS A 200 1.77 -7.46 -18.72
C LYS A 200 0.95 -6.39 -17.99
N SER A 201 -0.30 -6.13 -18.42
CA SER A 201 -1.20 -5.15 -17.77
C SER A 201 -1.65 -5.55 -16.36
N ILE A 202 -1.57 -6.83 -15.99
CA ILE A 202 -2.03 -7.36 -14.69
C ILE A 202 -0.82 -7.62 -13.77
N GLU A 203 0.39 -7.22 -14.18
CA GLU A 203 1.63 -7.48 -13.44
C GLU A 203 1.59 -6.96 -12.00
N MET A 204 1.18 -5.70 -11.80
CA MET A 204 1.04 -5.11 -10.45
C MET A 204 0.10 -5.91 -9.54
N LEU A 205 -0.99 -6.45 -10.11
CA LEU A 205 -1.95 -7.26 -9.36
C LEU A 205 -1.36 -8.64 -9.01
N ILE A 206 -0.56 -9.23 -9.90
CA ILE A 206 0.12 -10.53 -9.70
C ILE A 206 1.24 -10.41 -8.66
N ASP A 207 1.95 -9.28 -8.66
CA ASP A 207 2.99 -8.99 -7.67
C ASP A 207 2.33 -8.80 -6.28
N GLY A 208 1.17 -8.13 -6.20
CA GLY A 208 0.36 -7.99 -4.98
C GLY A 208 -0.44 -9.23 -4.52
N ARG A 209 -0.18 -10.43 -5.04
CA ARG A 209 -0.98 -11.65 -4.79
C ARG A 209 -1.17 -12.01 -3.30
N TYR A 210 -0.14 -11.83 -2.49
CA TYR A 210 -0.19 -12.16 -1.05
C TYR A 210 -1.00 -11.13 -0.26
N VAL A 211 -0.96 -9.88 -0.70
CA VAL A 211 -1.75 -8.79 -0.13
C VAL A 211 -3.24 -9.06 -0.36
N MET A 212 -3.64 -9.39 -1.59
CA MET A 212 -5.03 -9.74 -1.90
C MET A 212 -5.53 -10.96 -1.12
N PHE A 213 -4.68 -11.98 -0.94
CA PHE A 213 -5.03 -13.16 -0.17
C PHE A 213 -5.36 -12.82 1.29
N LEU A 214 -4.52 -12.02 1.95
CA LEU A 214 -4.74 -11.65 3.33
C LEU A 214 -5.94 -10.68 3.49
N CYS A 215 -6.13 -9.76 2.54
CA CYS A 215 -7.31 -8.91 2.47
C CYS A 215 -8.61 -9.73 2.36
N GLY A 216 -8.62 -10.79 1.55
CA GLY A 216 -9.77 -11.70 1.43
C GLY A 216 -10.08 -12.43 2.73
N LEU A 217 -9.06 -12.94 3.43
CA LEU A 217 -9.24 -13.59 4.75
C LEU A 217 -9.80 -12.63 5.81
N CYS A 218 -9.27 -11.41 5.88
CA CYS A 218 -9.79 -10.39 6.80
C CYS A 218 -11.22 -9.94 6.43
N SER A 219 -11.52 -9.82 5.13
CA SER A 219 -12.87 -9.52 4.64
C SER A 219 -13.90 -10.59 5.07
N ILE A 220 -13.53 -11.88 5.01
CA ILE A 220 -14.37 -12.97 5.52
C ILE A 220 -14.60 -12.83 7.04
N LEU A 221 -13.55 -12.54 7.80
CA LEU A 221 -13.63 -12.38 9.26
C LEU A 221 -14.58 -11.23 9.65
N PHE A 222 -14.45 -10.07 9.02
CA PHE A 222 -15.34 -8.94 9.26
C PHE A 222 -16.74 -9.14 8.65
N GLY A 223 -16.85 -9.89 7.55
CA GLY A 223 -18.13 -10.30 6.98
C GLY A 223 -18.96 -11.13 7.96
N PHE A 224 -18.34 -12.08 8.66
CA PHE A 224 -19.04 -12.82 9.72
C PHE A 224 -19.38 -11.93 10.93
N LEU A 225 -18.51 -10.97 11.28
CA LEU A 225 -18.78 -10.02 12.36
C LEU A 225 -19.97 -9.10 12.05
N TYR A 226 -20.13 -8.68 10.78
CA TYR A 226 -21.31 -7.96 10.32
C TYR A 226 -22.51 -8.88 10.06
N SER A 227 -22.30 -10.19 9.95
CA SER A 227 -23.31 -11.19 9.59
C SER A 227 -23.94 -10.97 8.21
N ASP A 228 -23.17 -10.39 7.29
CA ASP A 228 -23.53 -10.11 5.90
C ASP A 228 -22.98 -11.19 4.94
N PHE A 229 -23.88 -11.85 4.22
CA PHE A 229 -23.57 -12.76 3.09
C PHE A 229 -24.27 -12.28 1.83
N SER A 230 -23.60 -11.47 1.00
CA SER A 230 -24.20 -10.91 -0.23
C SER A 230 -25.62 -10.35 0.02
N ALA A 231 -25.76 -9.52 1.06
CA ALA A 231 -27.01 -8.92 1.56
C ALA A 231 -28.07 -9.87 2.18
N PHE A 232 -27.76 -11.16 2.35
CA PHE A 232 -28.54 -12.08 3.18
C PHE A 232 -27.89 -12.24 4.55
N SER A 233 -28.69 -12.40 5.61
CA SER A 233 -28.18 -12.63 6.96
C SER A 233 -27.86 -14.10 7.18
N ILE A 234 -26.75 -14.39 7.86
CA ILE A 234 -26.39 -15.77 8.24
C ILE A 234 -26.87 -16.03 9.66
N ASN A 235 -27.82 -16.93 9.83
CA ASN A 235 -28.25 -17.39 11.15
C ASN A 235 -27.34 -18.51 11.69
N LEU A 236 -26.19 -18.14 12.27
CA LEU A 236 -25.21 -19.11 12.80
C LEU A 236 -25.61 -19.72 14.15
N PHE A 237 -26.18 -18.92 15.06
CA PHE A 237 -26.41 -19.34 16.45
C PHE A 237 -27.89 -19.30 16.89
N GLY A 238 -28.82 -19.08 15.95
CA GLY A 238 -30.22 -18.77 16.26
C GLY A 238 -30.37 -17.31 16.66
N SER A 239 -31.37 -16.60 16.13
CA SER A 239 -31.65 -15.23 16.56
C SER A 239 -32.15 -15.23 18.01
N ARG A 240 -31.48 -14.46 18.86
CA ARG A 240 -31.85 -14.30 20.27
C ARG A 240 -32.83 -13.17 20.48
N ILE A 241 -32.91 -12.24 19.53
CA ILE A 241 -33.94 -11.20 19.47
C ILE A 241 -35.32 -11.76 19.11
N ALA A 242 -35.42 -12.74 18.22
CA ALA A 242 -36.70 -13.34 17.83
C ALA A 242 -37.31 -14.24 18.93
N ASN A 243 -36.47 -14.92 19.72
CA ASN A 243 -36.86 -15.81 20.83
C ASN A 243 -36.48 -15.21 22.20
N ARG A 244 -36.74 -13.92 22.39
CA ARG A 244 -36.31 -13.18 23.59
C ARG A 244 -37.06 -13.70 24.83
N THR A 245 -36.34 -14.30 25.78
CA THR A 245 -36.92 -14.68 27.09
C THR A 245 -36.45 -13.75 28.21
N ASN A 246 -35.26 -13.16 28.10
CA ASN A 246 -34.73 -12.13 28.99
C ASN A 246 -34.09 -10.98 28.19
N ASP A 247 -34.09 -9.76 28.74
CA ASP A 247 -33.48 -8.58 28.10
C ASP A 247 -31.96 -8.68 27.90
N PHE A 248 -31.29 -9.59 28.64
CA PHE A 248 -29.85 -9.82 28.66
C PHE A 248 -29.34 -10.88 27.66
N ASP A 249 -30.19 -11.40 26.78
CA ASP A 249 -29.75 -12.37 25.77
C ASP A 249 -28.91 -11.70 24.66
N ILE A 250 -27.59 -11.69 24.85
CA ILE A 250 -26.61 -11.15 23.90
C ILE A 250 -26.27 -12.19 22.83
N TYR A 251 -26.20 -11.78 21.56
CA TYR A 251 -25.77 -12.65 20.47
C TYR A 251 -24.26 -12.97 20.61
N PRO A 252 -23.84 -14.25 20.54
CA PRO A 252 -22.49 -14.67 20.94
C PRO A 252 -21.39 -14.18 19.99
N PHE A 253 -21.69 -13.94 18.71
CA PHE A 253 -20.67 -13.55 17.74
C PHE A 253 -21.23 -12.71 16.58
N GLY A 254 -20.83 -11.45 16.49
CA GLY A 254 -21.26 -10.53 15.45
C GLY A 254 -22.58 -9.82 15.75
N ILE A 255 -23.24 -9.31 14.71
CA ILE A 255 -24.54 -8.65 14.79
C ILE A 255 -25.66 -9.72 14.72
N ASP A 256 -26.73 -9.57 15.51
CA ASP A 256 -27.86 -10.51 15.44
C ASP A 256 -28.52 -10.45 14.05
N PRO A 257 -28.68 -11.60 13.35
CA PRO A 257 -29.30 -11.72 12.04
C PRO A 257 -30.68 -11.07 11.92
N ALA A 258 -31.46 -11.01 13.00
CA ALA A 258 -32.79 -10.38 13.01
C ALA A 258 -32.76 -8.88 12.71
N TRP A 259 -31.63 -8.20 12.92
CA TRP A 259 -31.49 -6.79 12.55
C TRP A 259 -31.52 -6.58 11.04
N HIS A 260 -31.20 -7.58 10.22
CA HIS A 260 -31.24 -7.42 8.76
C HIS A 260 -32.65 -7.27 8.20
N GLU A 261 -33.65 -7.88 8.86
CA GLU A 261 -35.06 -7.83 8.47
C GLU A 261 -35.81 -6.63 9.08
N ALA A 262 -35.22 -5.96 10.07
CA ALA A 262 -35.85 -4.84 10.75
C ALA A 262 -35.88 -3.55 9.89
N ALA A 263 -36.97 -2.79 9.98
CA ALA A 263 -37.10 -1.49 9.31
C ALA A 263 -36.04 -0.47 9.75
N ASN A 264 -35.58 -0.55 11.00
CA ASN A 264 -34.60 0.37 11.59
C ASN A 264 -33.14 -0.10 11.47
N ASN A 265 -32.87 -1.09 10.61
CA ASN A 265 -31.52 -1.65 10.41
C ASN A 265 -30.49 -0.57 10.05
N MET A 266 -30.87 0.35 9.16
CA MET A 266 -29.95 1.37 8.65
C MET A 266 -29.47 2.33 9.75
N GLU A 267 -30.34 2.70 10.68
CA GLU A 267 -29.97 3.57 11.80
C GLU A 267 -29.04 2.87 12.78
N PHE A 268 -29.33 1.60 13.09
CA PHE A 268 -28.51 0.78 13.97
C PHE A 268 -27.12 0.52 13.39
N THR A 269 -27.04 0.00 12.15
CA THR A 269 -25.77 -0.31 11.48
C THR A 269 -24.92 0.92 11.25
N ASN A 270 -25.53 2.06 10.93
CA ASN A 270 -24.83 3.34 10.81
C ASN A 270 -24.18 3.73 12.15
N SER A 271 -24.95 3.72 13.23
CA SER A 271 -24.45 4.05 14.58
C SER A 271 -23.30 3.14 15.03
N VAL A 272 -23.42 1.83 14.78
CA VAL A 272 -22.38 0.83 15.15
C VAL A 272 -21.13 1.02 14.31
N LYS A 273 -21.25 1.04 12.98
CA LYS A 273 -20.10 1.14 12.07
C LYS A 273 -19.34 2.46 12.24
N MET A 274 -20.05 3.58 12.45
CA MET A 274 -19.43 4.88 12.74
C MET A 274 -18.59 4.81 14.04
N LYS A 275 -19.15 4.30 15.14
CA LYS A 275 -18.41 4.19 16.42
C LYS A 275 -17.24 3.21 16.32
N LEU A 276 -17.42 2.08 15.63
CA LEU A 276 -16.35 1.11 15.38
C LEU A 276 -15.18 1.75 14.62
N SER A 277 -15.46 2.57 13.60
CA SER A 277 -14.42 3.26 12.83
C SER A 277 -13.55 4.18 13.69
N LEU A 278 -14.16 4.88 14.66
CA LEU A 278 -13.43 5.74 15.59
C LEU A 278 -12.56 4.94 16.56
N VAL A 279 -13.08 3.83 17.09
CA VAL A 279 -12.32 2.93 17.98
C VAL A 279 -11.10 2.33 17.26
N ILE A 280 -11.30 1.82 16.04
CA ILE A 280 -10.20 1.27 15.23
C ILE A 280 -9.18 2.36 14.90
N GLY A 281 -9.64 3.57 14.55
CA GLY A 281 -8.75 4.70 14.28
C GLY A 281 -7.88 5.10 15.48
N PHE A 282 -8.40 4.96 16.70
CA PHE A 282 -7.62 5.24 17.90
C PHE A 282 -6.57 4.20 18.19
N LEU A 283 -6.92 2.93 18.07
CA LEU A 283 -5.94 1.86 18.20
C LEU A 283 -4.86 1.99 17.13
N HIS A 284 -5.24 2.29 15.89
CA HIS A 284 -4.31 2.44 14.77
C HIS A 284 -3.34 3.61 14.95
N MET A 285 -3.84 4.84 15.17
CA MET A 285 -2.96 6.00 15.39
C MET A 285 -2.20 5.91 16.71
N GLY A 286 -2.81 5.35 17.76
CA GLY A 286 -2.17 5.12 19.05
C GLY A 286 -0.94 4.21 18.93
N LEU A 287 -1.04 3.13 18.14
CA LEU A 287 0.12 2.28 17.82
C LEU A 287 1.24 3.08 17.14
N GLY A 288 0.93 3.99 16.22
CA GLY A 288 1.92 4.85 15.57
C GLY A 288 2.68 5.76 16.55
N ILE A 289 1.98 6.35 17.52
CA ILE A 289 2.60 7.16 18.58
C ILE A 289 3.44 6.27 19.52
N CYS A 290 2.99 5.06 19.84
CA CYS A 290 3.82 4.13 20.62
C CYS A 290 5.13 3.78 19.89
N ILE A 291 5.09 3.59 18.57
CA ILE A 291 6.29 3.33 17.77
C ILE A 291 7.25 4.53 17.78
N SER A 292 6.73 5.76 17.72
CA SER A 292 7.59 6.95 17.80
C SER A 292 8.32 7.07 19.14
N ILE A 293 7.68 6.66 20.25
CA ILE A 293 8.31 6.55 21.57
C ILE A 293 9.48 5.55 21.52
N PHE A 294 9.26 4.35 20.98
CA PHE A 294 10.32 3.33 20.87
C PHE A 294 11.47 3.78 19.97
N ASN A 295 11.17 4.50 18.89
CA ASN A 295 12.19 5.04 17.99
C ASN A 295 13.09 6.06 18.72
N CYS A 296 12.50 6.98 19.48
CA CYS A 296 13.27 7.95 20.26
C CYS A 296 14.12 7.31 21.37
N LEU A 297 13.60 6.24 21.98
CA LEU A 297 14.36 5.45 22.97
C LEU A 297 15.56 4.74 22.33
N TYR A 298 15.39 4.18 21.13
CA TYR A 298 16.46 3.49 20.39
C TYR A 298 17.61 4.45 20.01
N PHE A 299 17.28 5.62 19.44
CA PHE A 299 18.26 6.65 19.09
C PHE A 299 18.81 7.43 20.31
N LYS A 300 18.36 7.10 21.54
CA LYS A 300 18.73 7.77 22.79
C LYS A 300 18.54 9.29 22.76
N ASN A 301 17.59 9.77 21.96
CA ASN A 301 17.29 11.20 21.85
C ASN A 301 16.24 11.59 22.90
N THR A 302 16.71 11.78 24.14
CA THR A 302 15.85 12.10 25.28
C THR A 302 15.15 13.45 25.18
N VAL A 303 15.68 14.37 24.36
CA VAL A 303 15.11 15.70 24.17
C VAL A 303 13.80 15.62 23.38
N ASP A 304 13.83 14.90 22.25
CA ASP A 304 12.65 14.75 21.40
C ASP A 304 11.57 13.91 22.08
N LEU A 305 11.98 12.89 22.84
CA LEU A 305 11.05 12.10 23.65
C LEU A 305 10.27 12.98 24.65
N LEU A 306 10.98 13.77 25.46
CA LEU A 306 10.37 14.57 26.53
C LEU A 306 9.61 15.78 26.00
N CYS A 307 10.13 16.44 24.97
CA CYS A 307 9.62 17.74 24.52
C CYS A 307 8.59 17.64 23.40
N VAL A 308 8.59 16.55 22.61
CA VAL A 308 7.72 16.41 21.43
C VAL A 308 6.78 15.23 21.62
N VAL A 309 7.30 14.03 21.83
CA VAL A 309 6.49 12.81 21.77
C VAL A 309 5.55 12.66 22.98
N ILE A 310 6.02 12.93 24.19
CA ILE A 310 5.19 12.82 25.40
C ILE A 310 4.01 13.82 25.39
N PRO A 311 4.21 15.13 25.14
CA PRO A 311 3.10 16.07 25.02
C PRO A 311 2.10 15.69 23.92
N GLN A 312 2.58 15.19 22.78
CA GLN A 312 1.71 14.70 21.70
C GLN A 312 0.86 13.51 22.14
N ALA A 313 1.45 12.53 22.82
CA ALA A 313 0.73 11.37 23.33
C ALA A 313 -0.33 11.77 24.36
N ILE A 314 -0.01 12.68 25.29
CA ILE A 314 -0.95 13.19 26.30
C ILE A 314 -2.12 13.91 25.62
N ALA A 315 -1.84 14.85 24.71
CA ALA A 315 -2.89 15.57 23.99
C ALA A 315 -3.78 14.63 23.16
N TYR A 316 -3.18 13.63 22.52
CA TYR A 316 -3.90 12.63 21.73
C TYR A 316 -4.84 11.77 22.58
N VAL A 317 -4.35 11.22 23.70
CA VAL A 317 -5.17 10.42 24.62
C VAL A 317 -6.25 11.27 25.28
N ALA A 318 -5.93 12.52 25.66
CA ALA A 318 -6.89 13.42 26.27
C ALA A 318 -8.01 13.85 25.32
N PHE A 319 -7.69 14.11 24.05
CA PHE A 319 -8.67 14.46 23.02
C PHE A 319 -9.45 13.23 22.55
N PHE A 320 -8.77 12.29 21.90
CA PHE A 320 -9.43 11.19 21.18
C PHE A 320 -9.75 10.00 22.10
N GLY A 321 -8.88 9.73 23.08
CA GLY A 321 -9.13 8.67 24.08
C GLY A 321 -10.36 8.96 24.93
N TYR A 322 -10.63 10.22 25.27
CA TYR A 322 -11.85 10.60 25.99
C TYR A 322 -13.13 10.32 25.18
N LEU A 323 -13.11 10.60 23.87
CA LEU A 323 -14.24 10.29 22.99
C LEU A 323 -14.55 8.78 23.00
N ILE A 324 -13.52 7.94 22.97
CA ILE A 324 -13.69 6.48 22.99
C ILE A 324 -14.12 5.98 24.34
N PHE A 325 -13.58 6.55 25.41
CA PHE A 325 -14.06 6.28 26.76
C PHE A 325 -15.58 6.55 26.85
N LEU A 326 -16.08 7.66 26.33
CA LEU A 326 -17.51 7.95 26.30
C LEU A 326 -18.32 6.94 25.46
N ILE A 327 -17.78 6.49 24.32
CA ILE A 327 -18.42 5.45 23.49
C ILE A 327 -18.55 4.13 24.25
N LEU A 328 -17.44 3.65 24.82
CA LEU A 328 -17.39 2.39 25.56
C LEU A 328 -18.23 2.45 26.84
N PHE A 329 -18.16 3.57 27.56
CA PHE A 329 -18.97 3.78 28.76
C PHE A 329 -20.46 3.75 28.40
N LYS A 330 -20.87 4.45 27.35
CA LYS A 330 -22.27 4.42 26.87
C LYS A 330 -22.74 3.01 26.49
N TRP A 331 -21.86 2.17 25.94
CA TRP A 331 -22.20 0.78 25.62
C TRP A 331 -22.34 -0.13 26.85
N LEU A 332 -21.62 0.17 27.94
CA LEU A 332 -21.59 -0.67 29.13
C LEU A 332 -22.66 -0.31 30.18
N THR A 333 -23.03 0.97 30.31
CA THR A 333 -23.77 1.44 31.50
C THR A 333 -25.14 2.05 31.22
N ILE A 334 -25.45 2.45 29.99
CA ILE A 334 -26.69 3.19 29.70
C ILE A 334 -27.78 2.23 29.24
N ASP A 335 -28.79 2.04 30.09
CA ASP A 335 -30.08 1.48 29.70
C ASP A 335 -30.82 2.49 28.79
N LEU A 336 -31.04 2.08 27.53
CA LEU A 336 -31.63 2.88 26.45
C LEU A 336 -33.03 3.44 26.74
N ASN A 337 -33.71 2.92 27.77
CA ASN A 337 -35.10 3.22 28.10
C ASN A 337 -35.28 4.47 28.98
N VAL A 338 -34.22 5.01 29.60
CA VAL A 338 -34.34 6.09 30.60
C VAL A 338 -33.76 7.43 30.13
N ARG A 339 -32.59 7.45 29.46
CA ARG A 339 -31.98 8.70 28.98
C ARG A 339 -31.00 8.44 27.86
N ASN A 340 -31.14 9.19 26.75
CA ASN A 340 -30.26 9.06 25.58
C ASN A 340 -29.42 10.33 25.36
N PRO A 341 -28.36 10.56 26.15
CA PRO A 341 -27.45 11.68 25.91
C PRO A 341 -26.78 11.53 24.54
N SER A 342 -26.72 12.64 23.79
CA SER A 342 -26.06 12.69 22.48
C SER A 342 -24.55 12.88 22.68
N LEU A 343 -23.76 11.85 22.34
CA LEU A 343 -22.30 11.85 22.52
C LEU A 343 -21.62 13.04 21.82
N ILE A 344 -22.08 13.36 20.61
CA ILE A 344 -21.50 14.45 19.80
C ILE A 344 -21.76 15.79 20.48
N SER A 345 -22.96 16.04 21.00
CA SER A 345 -23.26 17.31 21.66
C SER A 345 -22.45 17.45 22.94
N THR A 346 -22.34 16.38 23.76
CA THR A 346 -21.51 16.37 24.97
C THR A 346 -20.04 16.63 24.66
N TYR A 347 -19.52 16.08 23.54
CA TYR A 347 -18.14 16.26 23.12
C TYR A 347 -17.88 17.67 22.57
N VAL A 348 -18.80 18.23 21.78
CA VAL A 348 -18.68 19.62 21.28
C VAL A 348 -18.81 20.62 22.43
N LEU A 349 -19.75 20.39 23.34
CA LEU A 349 -20.01 21.25 24.50
C LEU A 349 -18.80 21.32 25.43
N MET A 350 -17.98 20.26 25.50
CA MET A 350 -16.72 20.26 26.24
C MET A 350 -15.76 21.35 25.78
N PHE A 351 -15.74 21.67 24.48
CA PHE A 351 -14.86 22.72 23.93
C PHE A 351 -15.54 24.10 23.88
N THR A 352 -16.85 24.16 23.64
CA THR A 352 -17.57 25.43 23.48
C THR A 352 -18.01 26.05 24.81
N SER A 353 -18.46 25.24 25.78
CA SER A 353 -18.97 25.72 27.07
C SER A 353 -18.70 24.68 28.17
N PRO A 354 -17.48 24.65 28.74
CA PRO A 354 -17.04 23.57 29.65
C PRO A 354 -17.79 23.52 31.00
N PHE A 355 -18.56 24.55 31.34
CA PHE A 355 -19.26 24.66 32.63
C PHE A 355 -20.74 24.24 32.57
N GLU A 356 -21.32 24.05 31.39
CA GLU A 356 -22.71 23.61 31.24
C GLU A 356 -22.76 22.14 30.83
N ILE A 357 -23.36 21.27 31.65
CA ILE A 357 -23.62 19.87 31.29
C ILE A 357 -25.13 19.67 31.21
N LYS A 358 -25.68 19.64 29.99
CA LYS A 358 -27.11 19.41 29.75
C LYS A 358 -27.52 17.98 30.10
N ASP A 359 -26.67 17.00 29.79
CA ASP A 359 -26.87 15.60 30.13
C ASP A 359 -25.60 14.97 30.72
N GLN A 360 -25.66 14.68 32.02
CA GLN A 360 -24.57 14.02 32.74
C GLN A 360 -24.59 12.51 32.45
N ILE A 361 -23.47 12.00 31.92
CA ILE A 361 -23.28 10.58 31.58
C ILE A 361 -22.76 9.80 32.79
N TYR A 362 -21.87 10.40 33.59
CA TYR A 362 -21.28 9.78 34.79
C TYR A 362 -21.08 10.78 35.93
N PRO A 363 -21.06 10.33 37.21
CA PRO A 363 -20.80 11.21 38.34
C PRO A 363 -19.40 11.83 38.23
N GLY A 364 -19.29 13.17 38.34
CA GLY A 364 -18.00 13.87 38.27
C GLY A 364 -17.51 14.26 36.87
N GLN A 365 -18.35 14.14 35.83
CA GLN A 365 -18.00 14.46 34.45
C GLN A 365 -17.39 15.85 34.24
N MET A 366 -17.90 16.87 34.93
CA MET A 366 -17.40 18.25 34.84
C MET A 366 -15.93 18.35 35.20
N PHE A 367 -15.52 17.70 36.30
CA PHE A 367 -14.15 17.77 36.79
C PHE A 367 -13.17 17.09 35.84
N VAL A 368 -13.55 15.91 35.33
CA VAL A 368 -12.73 15.17 34.37
C VAL A 368 -12.59 15.93 33.05
N GLN A 369 -13.67 16.51 32.51
CA GLN A 369 -13.62 17.31 31.29
C GLN A 369 -12.72 18.53 31.44
N LEU A 370 -12.77 19.22 32.58
CA LEU A 370 -11.92 20.38 32.84
C LEU A 370 -10.44 20.02 32.97
N ILE A 371 -10.10 18.91 33.63
CA ILE A 371 -8.73 18.40 33.69
C ILE A 371 -8.22 18.05 32.28
N LEU A 372 -9.00 17.31 31.50
CA LEU A 372 -8.61 16.91 30.15
C LEU A 372 -8.41 18.11 29.23
N LEU A 373 -9.31 19.10 29.31
CA LEU A 373 -9.18 20.35 28.57
C LEU A 373 -7.90 21.10 28.96
N CYS A 374 -7.60 21.17 30.25
CA CYS A 374 -6.37 21.77 30.75
C CYS A 374 -5.11 21.05 30.25
N LEU A 375 -5.11 19.71 30.26
CA LEU A 375 -4.01 18.90 29.73
C LEU A 375 -3.79 19.14 28.23
N ILE A 376 -4.85 19.23 27.44
CA ILE A 376 -4.78 19.54 26.00
C ILE A 376 -4.14 20.91 25.80
N PHE A 377 -4.66 21.95 26.48
CA PHE A 377 -4.13 23.31 26.33
C PHE A 377 -2.71 23.47 26.84
N LEU A 378 -2.30 22.75 27.89
CA LEU A 378 -0.93 22.80 28.43
C LEU A 378 0.08 22.09 27.52
N SER A 379 -0.37 21.06 26.79
CA SER A 379 0.51 20.28 25.90
C SER A 379 1.03 21.09 24.71
N PHE A 380 0.26 22.06 24.19
CA PHE A 380 0.68 22.88 23.05
C PHE A 380 1.84 23.84 23.39
N PRO A 381 1.78 24.66 24.45
CA PRO A 381 2.90 25.49 24.90
C PRO A 381 4.12 24.66 25.30
N TRP A 382 3.92 23.50 25.93
CA TRP A 382 5.02 22.59 26.26
C TRP A 382 5.79 22.22 24.99
N MET A 383 5.10 21.74 23.95
CA MET A 383 5.74 21.35 22.70
C MET A 383 6.45 22.52 22.00
N LEU A 384 5.87 23.72 22.02
CA LEU A 384 6.45 24.90 21.38
C LEU A 384 7.72 25.39 22.08
N LEU A 385 7.70 25.50 23.41
CA LEU A 385 8.71 26.24 24.17
C LEU A 385 9.88 25.35 24.63
N VAL A 386 9.60 24.11 25.05
CA VAL A 386 10.57 23.35 25.85
C VAL A 386 11.78 22.88 25.04
N LYS A 387 11.57 22.41 23.80
CA LYS A 387 12.65 21.97 22.91
C LYS A 387 13.63 23.09 22.53
N PRO A 388 13.19 24.24 21.98
CA PRO A 388 14.10 25.32 21.63
C PRO A 388 14.81 25.91 22.85
N ILE A 389 14.11 26.11 23.99
CA ILE A 389 14.74 26.62 25.22
C ILE A 389 15.82 25.65 25.72
N TYR A 390 15.57 24.34 25.69
CA TYR A 390 16.55 23.33 26.10
C TYR A 390 17.80 23.33 25.21
N LEU A 391 17.62 23.45 23.88
CA LEU A 391 18.73 23.47 22.92
C LEU A 391 19.57 24.75 23.00
N ILE A 392 18.91 25.90 23.19
CA ILE A 392 19.57 27.21 23.41
C ILE A 392 20.39 27.15 24.71
N LYS A 393 19.82 26.63 25.80
CA LYS A 393 20.51 26.54 27.10
C LYS A 393 21.74 25.63 27.07
N LYS A 394 21.79 24.66 26.15
CA LYS A 394 22.92 23.73 25.98
C LYS A 394 24.00 24.26 25.02
N ASN A 395 23.86 25.48 24.49
CA ASN A 395 24.76 26.08 23.48
C ASN A 395 25.05 25.17 22.28
N ARG A 396 24.09 24.31 21.91
CA ARG A 396 24.25 23.35 20.79
C ARG A 396 23.84 23.93 19.43
N VAL A 397 23.36 25.17 19.40
CA VAL A 397 22.82 25.81 18.20
C VAL A 397 23.55 27.13 18.01
N LYS A 398 23.99 27.41 16.78
CA LYS A 398 24.63 28.68 16.44
C LYS A 398 23.57 29.78 16.48
N ASN A 399 23.94 31.00 16.92
CA ASN A 399 23.00 32.12 17.03
C ASN A 399 22.20 32.44 15.75
N LYS A 400 22.70 32.03 14.57
CA LYS A 400 22.03 32.22 13.28
C LYS A 400 20.86 31.24 13.02
N GLU A 401 20.80 30.11 13.73
CA GLU A 401 19.82 29.04 13.51
C GLU A 401 18.64 29.07 14.50
N TYR A 402 18.60 30.04 15.42
CA TYR A 402 17.52 30.13 16.41
C TYR A 402 16.16 30.37 15.77
N THR A 403 16.09 31.26 14.78
CA THR A 403 14.84 31.59 14.08
C THR A 403 14.28 30.36 13.36
N ASP A 404 15.15 29.57 12.74
CA ASP A 404 14.76 28.38 11.99
C ASP A 404 14.25 27.28 12.94
N LEU A 405 14.89 27.12 14.10
CA LEU A 405 14.45 26.19 15.14
C LEU A 405 13.07 26.54 15.70
N TRP A 406 12.84 27.83 16.01
CA TRP A 406 11.54 28.31 16.50
C TRP A 406 10.45 28.18 15.43
N MET A 407 10.76 28.49 14.16
CA MET A 407 9.83 28.35 13.05
C MET A 407 9.46 26.89 12.81
N ASN A 408 10.45 25.99 12.72
CA ASN A 408 10.20 24.56 12.52
C ASN A 408 9.36 23.96 13.66
N GLN A 409 9.63 24.34 14.91
CA GLN A 409 8.84 23.86 16.04
C GLN A 409 7.42 24.44 16.04
N GLY A 410 7.26 25.71 15.62
CA GLY A 410 5.95 26.33 15.44
C GLY A 410 5.10 25.64 14.37
N ILE A 411 5.70 25.34 13.21
CA ILE A 411 5.04 24.57 12.13
C ILE A 411 4.61 23.21 12.65
N HIS A 412 5.52 22.48 13.32
CA HIS A 412 5.22 21.15 13.87
C HIS A 412 4.07 21.20 14.89
N MET A 413 3.96 22.27 15.68
CA MET A 413 2.86 22.44 16.64
C MET A 413 1.51 22.64 15.93
N VAL A 414 1.46 23.50 14.92
CA VAL A 414 0.25 23.77 14.14
C VAL A 414 -0.18 22.53 13.35
N GLU A 415 0.76 21.86 12.70
CA GLU A 415 0.52 20.62 11.97
C GLU A 415 -0.03 19.53 12.88
N PHE A 416 0.54 19.37 14.08
CA PHE A 416 0.02 18.41 15.06
C PHE A 416 -1.40 18.78 15.53
N GLY A 417 -1.67 20.06 15.84
CA GLY A 417 -2.99 20.51 16.29
C GLY A 417 -4.09 20.29 15.25
N ILE A 418 -3.85 20.69 14.00
CA ILE A 418 -4.77 20.45 12.88
C ILE A 418 -4.87 18.95 12.58
N GLY A 419 -3.73 18.25 12.61
CA GLY A 419 -3.63 16.82 12.37
C GLY A 419 -4.40 15.97 13.38
N LEU A 420 -4.50 16.37 14.66
CA LEU A 420 -5.31 15.67 15.65
C LEU A 420 -6.79 15.59 15.24
N ILE A 421 -7.34 16.70 14.75
CA ILE A 421 -8.75 16.78 14.32
C ILE A 421 -8.92 16.10 12.96
N SER A 422 -8.06 16.45 12.00
CA SER A 422 -8.13 15.95 10.63
C SER A 422 -7.96 14.45 10.55
N ASN A 423 -6.91 13.90 11.19
CA ASN A 423 -6.63 12.47 11.15
C ASN A 423 -7.73 11.66 11.85
N SER A 424 -8.27 12.16 12.98
CA SER A 424 -9.37 11.49 13.69
C SER A 424 -10.65 11.44 12.84
N SER A 425 -11.00 12.54 12.16
CA SER A 425 -12.15 12.58 11.26
C SER A 425 -11.96 11.71 10.01
N SER A 426 -10.72 11.53 9.54
CA SER A 426 -10.42 10.73 8.34
C SER A 426 -10.85 9.27 8.49
N TYR A 427 -10.83 8.71 9.71
CA TYR A 427 -11.27 7.33 9.97
C TYR A 427 -12.77 7.09 9.75
N LEU A 428 -13.61 8.13 9.73
CA LEU A 428 -15.03 8.00 9.33
C LEU A 428 -15.20 7.44 7.92
N ARG A 429 -14.16 7.52 7.09
CA ARG A 429 -14.08 6.86 5.78
C ARG A 429 -14.26 5.34 5.87
N LEU A 430 -13.74 4.68 6.91
CA LEU A 430 -13.94 3.23 7.11
C LEU A 430 -15.44 2.90 7.15
N TRP A 431 -16.20 3.72 7.88
CA TRP A 431 -17.65 3.62 7.96
C TRP A 431 -18.32 3.94 6.63
N ALA A 432 -17.98 5.07 5.99
CA ALA A 432 -18.64 5.50 4.76
C ALA A 432 -18.50 4.47 3.62
N VAL A 433 -17.29 3.91 3.43
CA VAL A 433 -17.04 2.88 2.40
C VAL A 433 -17.76 1.58 2.74
N SER A 434 -17.73 1.15 4.00
CA SER A 434 -18.45 -0.06 4.45
C SER A 434 -19.96 0.05 4.30
N LEU A 435 -20.53 1.23 4.53
CA LEU A 435 -21.96 1.49 4.34
C LEU A 435 -22.32 1.48 2.85
N ALA A 436 -21.53 2.15 2.01
CA ALA A 436 -21.73 2.16 0.57
C ALA A 436 -21.66 0.75 -0.03
N HIS A 437 -20.67 -0.05 0.36
CA HIS A 437 -20.53 -1.43 -0.08
C HIS A 437 -21.74 -2.30 0.27
N ALA A 438 -22.20 -2.23 1.54
CA ALA A 438 -23.37 -2.98 1.99
C ALA A 438 -24.65 -2.56 1.25
N GLN A 439 -24.83 -1.25 1.01
CA GLN A 439 -26.01 -0.73 0.33
C GLN A 439 -26.02 -1.07 -1.17
N LEU A 440 -24.86 -0.96 -1.85
CA LEU A 440 -24.73 -1.31 -3.26
C LEU A 440 -24.95 -2.80 -3.49
N THR A 441 -24.44 -3.65 -2.58
CA THR A 441 -24.71 -5.08 -2.59
C THR A 441 -26.21 -5.37 -2.40
N LYS A 442 -26.87 -4.69 -1.46
CA LYS A 442 -28.31 -4.84 -1.22
C LYS A 442 -29.14 -4.45 -2.45
N VAL A 443 -28.85 -3.31 -3.06
CA VAL A 443 -29.54 -2.82 -4.27
C VAL A 443 -29.33 -3.76 -5.45
N LEU A 444 -28.11 -4.31 -5.62
CA LEU A 444 -27.83 -5.26 -6.68
C LEU A 444 -28.65 -6.54 -6.51
N VAL A 445 -28.70 -7.10 -5.30
CA VAL A 445 -29.45 -8.32 -4.98
C VAL A 445 -30.96 -8.11 -5.13
N GLU A 446 -31.49 -6.98 -4.67
CA GLU A 446 -32.91 -6.64 -4.79
C GLU A 446 -33.35 -6.50 -6.25
N ASN A 447 -32.53 -5.87 -7.09
CA ASN A 447 -32.85 -5.65 -8.49
C ASN A 447 -32.67 -6.89 -9.39
N THR A 448 -31.87 -7.88 -8.99
CA THR A 448 -31.59 -9.07 -9.82
C THR A 448 -32.19 -10.37 -9.27
N ILE A 449 -31.99 -10.68 -7.99
CA ILE A 449 -32.30 -12.01 -7.42
C ILE A 449 -33.73 -12.07 -6.87
N LYS A 450 -34.26 -10.96 -6.33
CA LYS A 450 -35.59 -10.92 -5.68
C LYS A 450 -36.77 -10.70 -6.64
N GLN A 451 -36.59 -10.89 -7.95
CA GLN A 451 -37.71 -10.76 -8.90
C GLN A 451 -38.56 -12.04 -8.97
N ASP A 452 -39.88 -11.88 -9.02
CA ASP A 452 -40.86 -12.97 -8.88
C ASP A 452 -40.89 -13.99 -10.04
N SER A 453 -40.24 -13.70 -11.18
CA SER A 453 -40.30 -14.57 -12.37
C SER A 453 -38.99 -15.31 -12.63
N ILE A 454 -39.05 -16.64 -12.61
CA ILE A 454 -37.90 -17.55 -12.79
C ILE A 454 -37.16 -17.31 -14.12
N LEU A 455 -37.89 -16.97 -15.18
CA LEU A 455 -37.32 -16.73 -16.51
C LEU A 455 -36.53 -15.41 -16.57
N LEU A 456 -37.01 -14.38 -15.87
CA LEU A 456 -36.32 -13.09 -15.76
C LEU A 456 -35.11 -13.18 -14.82
N GLN A 457 -35.23 -13.96 -13.74
CA GLN A 457 -34.12 -14.27 -12.84
C GLN A 457 -32.98 -14.98 -13.58
N ALA A 458 -33.28 -15.95 -14.43
CA ALA A 458 -32.27 -16.64 -15.25
C ALA A 458 -31.60 -15.70 -16.27
N ALA A 459 -32.36 -14.76 -16.85
CA ALA A 459 -31.82 -13.76 -17.79
C ALA A 459 -30.92 -12.71 -17.11
N LEU A 460 -31.21 -12.36 -15.84
CA LEU A 460 -30.48 -11.33 -15.08
C LEU A 460 -29.30 -11.89 -14.28
N LEU A 461 -29.16 -13.21 -14.14
CA LEU A 461 -28.08 -13.84 -13.40
C LEU A 461 -26.67 -13.55 -13.98
N PRO A 462 -26.44 -13.55 -15.31
CA PRO A 462 -25.17 -13.12 -15.89
C PRO A 462 -24.84 -11.65 -15.57
N LEU A 463 -25.86 -10.78 -15.53
CA LEU A 463 -25.71 -9.38 -15.16
C LEU A 463 -25.31 -9.23 -13.69
N PHE A 464 -25.91 -10.02 -12.80
CA PHE A 464 -25.52 -10.07 -11.38
C PHE A 464 -24.05 -10.52 -11.22
N ILE A 465 -23.62 -11.57 -11.92
CA ILE A 465 -22.23 -12.04 -11.87
C ILE A 465 -21.27 -10.98 -12.43
N ALA A 466 -21.61 -10.35 -13.55
CA ALA A 466 -20.79 -9.29 -14.13
C ALA A 466 -20.70 -8.05 -13.21
N GLY A 467 -21.82 -7.66 -12.60
CA GLY A 467 -21.90 -6.55 -11.64
C GLY A 467 -21.12 -6.82 -10.37
N THR A 468 -21.28 -8.00 -9.77
CA THR A 468 -20.51 -8.39 -8.56
C THR A 468 -19.00 -8.44 -8.83
N LEU A 469 -18.57 -9.01 -9.96
CA LEU A 469 -17.15 -9.11 -10.31
C LEU A 469 -16.54 -7.73 -10.62
N THR A 470 -17.22 -6.92 -11.43
CA THR A 470 -16.64 -5.68 -11.98
C THR A 470 -16.82 -4.50 -11.03
N LEU A 471 -18.03 -4.30 -10.52
CA LEU A 471 -18.37 -3.15 -9.68
C LEU A 471 -17.92 -3.39 -8.23
N LEU A 472 -18.41 -4.47 -7.60
CA LEU A 472 -18.15 -4.71 -6.17
C LEU A 472 -16.70 -5.16 -5.94
N ILE A 473 -16.24 -6.22 -6.60
CA ILE A 473 -14.87 -6.74 -6.36
C ILE A 473 -13.82 -5.88 -7.05
N GLY A 474 -14.05 -5.49 -8.30
CA GLY A 474 -13.11 -4.68 -9.08
C GLY A 474 -13.00 -3.24 -8.57
N LEU A 475 -14.04 -2.44 -8.78
CA LEU A 475 -14.01 -1.01 -8.50
C LEU A 475 -14.02 -0.68 -7.01
N GLU A 476 -14.96 -1.24 -6.24
CA GLU A 476 -15.04 -0.95 -4.80
C GLU A 476 -13.91 -1.62 -4.01
N GLY A 477 -13.54 -2.86 -4.35
CA GLY A 477 -12.38 -3.53 -3.76
C GLY A 477 -11.09 -2.71 -3.96
N LEU A 478 -10.85 -2.19 -5.16
CA LEU A 478 -9.71 -1.30 -5.41
C LEU A 478 -9.84 0.03 -4.66
N GLY A 479 -11.05 0.60 -4.60
CA GLY A 479 -11.35 1.80 -3.80
C GLY A 479 -11.02 1.61 -2.32
N ALA A 480 -11.50 0.54 -1.70
CA ALA A 480 -11.23 0.17 -0.31
C ALA A 480 -9.72 -0.07 -0.07
N CYS A 481 -9.03 -0.70 -1.03
CA CYS A 481 -7.58 -0.90 -0.99
C CYS A 481 -6.83 0.45 -0.93
N LEU A 482 -7.14 1.39 -1.82
CA LEU A 482 -6.52 2.73 -1.83
C LEU A 482 -6.85 3.53 -0.57
N HIS A 483 -8.07 3.40 -0.05
CA HIS A 483 -8.49 4.08 1.17
C HIS A 483 -7.76 3.54 2.40
N SER A 484 -7.53 2.22 2.46
CA SER A 484 -6.69 1.57 3.50
C SER A 484 -5.21 1.96 3.37
N LEU A 485 -4.64 1.99 2.15
CA LEU A 485 -3.26 2.46 1.93
C LEU A 485 -3.07 3.89 2.42
N ARG A 486 -4.02 4.78 2.10
CA ARG A 486 -3.97 6.17 2.54
C ARG A 486 -3.95 6.29 4.07
N LEU A 487 -4.82 5.55 4.77
CA LEU A 487 -4.86 5.53 6.24
C LEU A 487 -3.53 5.12 6.87
N ASN A 488 -2.81 4.20 6.22
CA ASN A 488 -1.50 3.77 6.69
C ASN A 488 -0.40 4.79 6.37
N TRP A 489 -0.40 5.35 5.16
CA TRP A 489 0.63 6.30 4.74
C TRP A 489 0.53 7.65 5.43
N ILE A 490 -0.67 8.24 5.51
CA ILE A 490 -0.84 9.59 6.05
C ILE A 490 -1.07 9.55 7.56
N GLU A 491 -1.91 8.67 8.07
CA GLU A 491 -2.33 8.72 9.47
C GLU A 491 -1.43 7.90 10.41
N PHE A 492 -0.81 6.81 9.95
CA PHE A 492 0.09 5.97 10.75
C PHE A 492 1.56 6.32 10.56
N ASN A 493 2.07 6.28 9.33
CA ASN A 493 3.50 6.51 9.06
C ASN A 493 3.93 7.94 9.48
N SER A 494 3.12 8.97 9.22
CA SER A 494 3.47 10.37 9.58
C SER A 494 3.81 10.60 11.07
N LYS A 495 3.46 9.68 11.97
CA LYS A 495 3.72 9.80 13.40
C LYS A 495 5.12 9.41 13.84
N PHE A 496 5.81 8.54 13.09
CA PHE A 496 7.12 8.02 13.47
C PHE A 496 8.13 7.95 12.32
N TYR A 497 7.67 8.13 11.09
CA TYR A 497 8.42 7.83 9.89
C TYR A 497 8.89 9.11 9.18
N GLY A 498 10.22 9.31 9.09
CA GLY A 498 10.81 10.47 8.42
C GLY A 498 11.01 10.28 6.91
N GLY A 499 11.13 9.03 6.44
CA GLY A 499 11.17 8.70 5.00
C GLY A 499 12.39 9.19 4.22
N THR A 500 13.45 9.63 4.90
CA THR A 500 14.65 10.22 4.27
C THR A 500 15.72 9.21 3.87
N GLY A 501 15.49 7.91 4.07
CA GLY A 501 16.46 6.86 3.73
C GLY A 501 16.61 6.63 2.23
N TYR A 502 17.68 5.95 1.84
CA TYR A 502 17.86 5.42 0.48
C TYR A 502 18.06 3.89 0.50
N LYS A 503 17.61 3.24 -0.57
CA LYS A 503 17.59 1.78 -0.69
C LYS A 503 19.01 1.23 -0.85
N PHE A 504 19.32 0.15 -0.13
CA PHE A 504 20.51 -0.63 -0.40
C PHE A 504 20.34 -1.45 -1.69
N GLU A 505 21.00 -1.03 -2.77
CA GLU A 505 21.09 -1.77 -4.03
C GLU A 505 22.50 -2.34 -4.21
N PRO A 506 22.73 -3.62 -3.85
CA PRO A 506 24.03 -4.24 -4.04
C PRO A 506 24.31 -4.50 -5.53
N LEU A 507 25.58 -4.44 -5.91
CA LEU A 507 26.00 -4.87 -7.24
C LEU A 507 25.68 -6.36 -7.42
N SER A 508 24.66 -6.66 -8.23
CA SER A 508 24.19 -8.01 -8.49
C SER A 508 23.91 -8.22 -9.97
N PHE A 509 24.28 -9.39 -10.48
CA PHE A 509 24.02 -9.80 -11.87
C PHE A 509 22.69 -10.57 -12.02
N LYS A 510 21.94 -10.80 -10.93
CA LYS A 510 20.72 -11.62 -10.95
C LYS A 510 19.57 -11.02 -11.77
N GLU A 511 19.43 -9.70 -11.80
CA GLU A 511 18.36 -9.00 -12.52
C GLU A 511 18.42 -9.22 -14.04
N ILE A 512 19.59 -9.57 -14.58
CA ILE A 512 19.80 -9.77 -16.04
C ILE A 512 19.04 -11.01 -16.55
N ASN A 513 18.64 -11.93 -15.67
CA ASN A 513 17.98 -13.18 -16.06
C ASN A 513 16.44 -13.12 -16.03
N GLU A 514 15.84 -12.03 -15.52
CA GLU A 514 14.37 -11.96 -15.31
C GLU A 514 13.60 -11.26 -16.44
N ASP A 515 14.29 -10.50 -17.30
CA ASP A 515 13.76 -9.84 -18.51
C ASP A 515 14.08 -10.64 -19.79
#